data_AF-A0A0G0J6Z3-F1
#
_entry.id   AF-A0A0G0J6Z3-F1
#
_cell.length_a   1.000
_cell.length_b   1.000
_cell.length_c   1.000
_cell.angle_alpha   90.00
_cell.angle_beta   90.00
_cell.angle_gamma   90.00
#
_symmetry.space_group_name_H-M   'P 1'
#
loop_
_entity.id
_entity.type
_entity.pdbx_description
1 polymer ?
#
loop_
_entity_poly.entity_id
_entity_poly.type
_entity_poly.pdbx_seq_one_letter_code
_entity_poly.pdbx_strand_id
1 'polypeptide(L)'
;MHRPDEWLRIAKEDLAVAKAILNLEFFATVTYHCQQSSEKALKALKAYIVVKNQPILKTHDLEKLLEICLSFDKNFIKLSKIA
;
A
#
# COMPACT_ATOMS: atom_id res chain seq x y z
N MET A 1 -5.34 -9.99 -12.70
CA MET A 1 -5.53 -9.02 -11.60
C MET A 1 -5.14 -9.75 -10.32
N HIS A 2 -4.13 -9.28 -9.58
CA HIS A 2 -3.66 -9.96 -8.36
C HIS A 2 -4.77 -9.99 -7.29
N ARG A 3 -4.83 -11.08 -6.53
CA ARG A 3 -5.74 -11.22 -5.41
C ARG A 3 -5.26 -10.36 -4.22
N PRO A 4 -6.14 -9.96 -3.28
CA PRO A 4 -5.73 -9.17 -2.11
C PRO A 4 -4.58 -9.81 -1.31
N ASP A 5 -4.62 -11.12 -1.13
CA ASP A 5 -3.58 -11.92 -0.46
C ASP A 5 -2.22 -11.84 -1.17
N GLU A 6 -2.21 -11.84 -2.50
CA GLU A 6 -1.00 -11.74 -3.30
C GLU A 6 -0.37 -10.34 -3.20
N TRP A 7 -1.17 -9.28 -3.28
CA TRP A 7 -0.70 -7.92 -3.04
C TRP A 7 -0.10 -7.75 -1.64
N LEU A 8 -0.75 -8.31 -0.63
CA LEU A 8 -0.26 -8.24 0.75
C LEU A 8 1.04 -9.05 0.93
N ARG A 9 1.19 -10.18 0.24
CA ARG A 9 2.45 -10.94 0.24
C ARG A 9 3.60 -10.10 -0.32
N ILE A 10 3.39 -9.46 -1.47
CA ILE A 10 4.43 -8.63 -2.11
C ILE A 10 4.75 -7.40 -1.25
N ALA A 11 3.74 -6.77 -0.64
CA ALA A 11 3.96 -5.65 0.29
C ALA A 11 4.87 -6.05 1.46
N LYS A 12 4.65 -7.24 2.04
CA LYS A 12 5.50 -7.77 3.12
C LYS A 12 6.92 -8.06 2.66
N GLU A 13 7.08 -8.53 1.42
CA GLU A 13 8.37 -8.78 0.80
C GLU A 13 9.17 -7.48 0.62
N ASP A 14 8.54 -6.41 0.10
CA ASP A 14 9.16 -5.09 0.01
C ASP A 14 9.62 -4.56 1.37
N LEU A 15 8.79 -4.68 2.40
CA LEU A 15 9.17 -4.26 3.76
C LEU A 15 10.34 -5.08 4.31
N ALA A 16 10.39 -6.39 4.02
CA ALA A 16 11.49 -7.24 4.45
C ALA A 16 12.80 -6.83 3.77
N VAL A 17 12.77 -6.51 2.47
CA VAL A 17 13.93 -6.00 1.73
C VAL A 17 14.39 -4.66 2.30
N ALA A 18 13.49 -3.70 2.54
CA ALA A 18 13.82 -2.42 3.14
C ALA A 18 14.55 -2.57 4.48
N LYS A 19 14.08 -3.49 5.33
CA LYS A 19 14.71 -3.81 6.62
C LYS A 19 16.09 -4.45 6.46
N ALA A 20 16.25 -5.36 5.50
CA ALA A 20 17.51 -6.07 5.28
C ALA A 20 18.63 -5.14 4.81
N ILE A 21 18.29 -4.15 3.97
CA ILE A 21 19.28 -3.23 3.38
C ILE A 21 19.45 -1.92 4.18
N LEU A 22 18.68 -1.71 5.24
CA LEU A 22 18.74 -0.48 6.05
C LEU A 22 20.13 -0.22 6.63
N ASN A 23 20.78 -1.27 7.14
CA ASN A 23 22.11 -1.18 7.74
C ASN A 23 23.24 -0.97 6.70
N LEU A 24 22.92 -1.05 5.40
CA LEU A 24 23.84 -0.76 4.31
C LEU A 24 23.81 0.71 3.89
N GLU A 25 23.03 1.54 4.59
CA GLU A 25 22.90 2.99 4.36
C GLU A 25 22.43 3.38 2.94
N PHE A 26 21.80 2.44 2.22
CA PHE A 26 21.17 2.69 0.93
C PHE A 26 19.79 3.36 1.10
N PHE A 27 19.77 4.54 1.71
CA PHE A 27 18.53 5.21 2.15
C PHE A 27 17.53 5.46 1.02
N ALA A 28 17.99 5.77 -0.19
CA ALA A 28 17.11 5.93 -1.36
C ALA A 28 16.38 4.62 -1.70
N THR A 29 17.11 3.50 -1.72
CA THR A 29 16.57 2.16 -1.99
C THR A 29 15.65 1.69 -0.86
N VAL A 30 16.02 1.95 0.40
CA VAL A 30 15.16 1.69 1.57
C VAL A 30 13.83 2.43 1.41
N THR A 31 13.89 3.73 1.12
CA THR A 31 12.70 4.59 0.97
C THR A 31 11.82 4.10 -0.18
N TYR A 32 12.43 3.72 -1.31
CA TYR A 32 11.72 3.13 -2.44
C TYR A 32 10.94 1.87 -2.03
N HIS A 33 11.56 0.92 -1.33
CA HIS A 33 10.87 -0.29 -0.88
C HIS A 33 9.79 0.00 0.18
N CYS A 34 9.99 0.99 1.05
CA CYS A 34 8.96 1.44 2.00
C CYS A 34 7.72 2.02 1.28
N GLN A 35 7.94 2.85 0.24
CA GLN A 35 6.85 3.40 -0.57
C GLN A 35 6.11 2.27 -1.30
N GLN A 36 6.85 1.35 -1.91
CA GLN A 36 6.31 0.21 -2.63
C GLN A 36 5.51 -0.74 -1.74
N SER A 37 5.99 -1.01 -0.52
CA SER A 37 5.25 -1.78 0.50
C SER A 37 3.91 -1.10 0.81
N SER A 38 3.93 0.21 1.03
CA SER A 38 2.72 0.99 1.34
C SER A 38 1.72 0.98 0.18
N GLU A 39 2.18 1.19 -1.06
CA GLU A 39 1.34 1.15 -2.26
C GLU A 39 0.67 -0.21 -2.44
N LYS A 40 1.43 -1.30 -2.30
CA LYS A 40 0.91 -2.66 -2.48
C LYS A 40 -0.05 -3.05 -1.36
N ALA A 41 0.16 -2.61 -0.12
CA ALA A 41 -0.78 -2.81 0.97
C ALA A 41 -2.12 -2.09 0.73
N LEU A 42 -2.08 -0.84 0.26
CA LEU A 42 -3.29 -0.10 -0.11
C LEU A 42 -4.00 -0.73 -1.32
N LYS A 43 -3.27 -1.27 -2.30
CA LYS A 43 -3.86 -2.05 -3.40
C LYS A 43 -4.52 -3.34 -2.92
N ALA A 44 -3.91 -4.05 -1.96
CA ALA A 44 -4.50 -5.24 -1.33
C ALA A 44 -5.83 -4.90 -0.67
N LEU A 45 -5.85 -3.83 0.12
CA LEU A 45 -7.03 -3.34 0.81
C LEU A 45 -8.12 -2.89 -0.16
N LYS A 46 -7.75 -2.10 -1.18
CA LYS A 46 -8.66 -1.71 -2.25
C LYS A 46 -9.24 -2.94 -2.93
N ALA A 47 -8.41 -3.92 -3.30
CA ALA A 47 -8.89 -5.16 -3.92
C ALA A 47 -9.86 -5.92 -2.98
N TYR A 48 -9.58 -5.95 -1.67
CA TYR A 48 -10.46 -6.57 -0.68
C TYR A 48 -11.83 -5.87 -0.57
N ILE A 49 -11.83 -4.54 -0.61
CA ILE A 49 -13.03 -3.71 -0.49
C ILE A 49 -13.85 -3.68 -1.80
N VAL A 50 -13.19 -3.50 -2.94
CA VAL A 50 -13.79 -3.30 -4.27
C VAL A 50 -14.46 -4.57 -4.81
N VAL A 51 -14.15 -5.74 -4.25
CA VAL A 51 -14.91 -6.99 -4.49
C VAL A 51 -16.42 -6.82 -4.20
N LYS A 52 -16.85 -5.74 -3.53
CA LYS A 52 -18.27 -5.38 -3.32
C LYS A 52 -18.89 -4.36 -4.31
N ASN A 53 -18.72 -4.49 -5.63
CA ASN A 53 -19.43 -3.73 -6.71
C ASN A 53 -18.86 -2.35 -7.16
N GLN A 54 -17.55 -2.11 -7.24
CA GLN A 54 -17.03 -0.85 -7.84
C GLN A 54 -16.01 -1.12 -8.96
N PRO A 55 -15.94 -0.28 -10.01
CA PRO A 55 -14.90 -0.39 -11.03
C PRO A 55 -13.53 -0.04 -10.46
N ILE A 56 -12.52 -0.85 -10.80
CA ILE A 56 -11.16 -0.68 -10.29
C ILE A 56 -10.50 0.51 -10.98
N LEU A 57 -10.43 1.65 -10.30
CA LEU A 57 -9.56 2.76 -10.74
C LEU A 57 -8.10 2.27 -10.75
N LYS A 58 -7.46 2.23 -11.92
CA LYS A 58 -6.01 1.98 -12.02
C LYS A 58 -5.27 3.26 -11.65
N THR A 59 -4.95 3.43 -10.38
CA THR A 59 -4.19 4.59 -9.87
C THR A 59 -2.99 4.11 -9.06
N HIS A 60 -1.85 4.77 -9.27
CA HIS A 60 -0.61 4.61 -8.48
C HIS A 60 -0.46 5.69 -7.40
N ASP A 61 -1.48 6.52 -7.24
CA ASP A 61 -1.50 7.63 -6.29
C ASP A 61 -1.94 7.13 -4.90
N LEU A 62 -1.04 7.20 -3.92
CA LEU A 62 -1.27 6.77 -2.54
C LEU A 62 -2.38 7.56 -1.85
N GLU A 63 -2.50 8.86 -2.12
CA GLU A 63 -3.53 9.71 -1.54
C GLU A 63 -4.91 9.30 -2.07
N LYS A 64 -5.03 9.10 -3.40
CA LYS A 64 -6.27 8.59 -4.00
C LYS A 64 -6.63 7.21 -3.50
N LEU A 65 -5.65 6.33 -3.26
CA LEU A 65 -5.91 5.01 -2.69
C LEU A 65 -6.40 5.12 -1.24
N LEU A 66 -5.85 6.04 -0.45
CA LEU A 66 -6.25 6.30 0.92
C LEU A 66 -7.66 6.91 1.00
N GLU A 67 -8.00 7.87 0.14
CA GLU A 67 -9.35 8.45 0.02
C GLU A 67 -10.39 7.38 -0.27
N ILE A 68 -10.09 6.45 -1.18
CA ILE A 68 -10.96 5.30 -1.44
C ILE A 68 -11.13 4.51 -0.14
N CYS A 69 -10.06 4.13 0.56
CA CYS A 69 -10.17 3.36 1.80
C CYS A 69 -10.96 4.10 2.91
N LEU A 70 -10.78 5.41 3.03
CA LEU A 70 -11.52 6.29 3.94
C LEU A 70 -13.03 6.29 3.69
N SER A 71 -13.45 6.15 2.43
CA SER A 71 -14.88 6.08 2.08
C SER A 71 -15.56 4.80 2.60
N PHE A 72 -14.79 3.74 2.88
CA PHE A 72 -15.31 2.46 3.39
C PHE A 72 -15.08 2.27 4.89
N ASP A 73 -13.94 2.72 5.41
CA ASP A 73 -13.63 2.66 6.84
C ASP A 73 -12.96 3.96 7.31
N LYS A 74 -13.62 4.66 8.24
CA LYS A 74 -13.14 5.93 8.78
C LYS A 74 -11.89 5.78 9.65
N ASN A 75 -11.53 4.57 10.09
CA ASN A 75 -10.29 4.34 10.85
C ASN A 75 -9.03 4.69 10.06
N PHE A 76 -9.11 4.71 8.73
CA PHE A 76 -8.00 5.12 7.85
C PHE A 76 -7.64 6.61 7.97
N ILE A 77 -8.44 7.43 8.67
CA ILE A 77 -8.13 8.85 8.93
C ILE A 77 -6.85 9.05 9.75
N LYS A 78 -6.40 8.00 10.45
CA LYS A 78 -5.12 8.01 11.16
C LYS A 78 -3.92 8.07 10.19
N LEU A 79 -4.09 7.59 8.95
CA LEU A 79 -3.04 7.60 7.93
C LEU A 79 -3.03 8.90 7.12
N SER A 80 -4.11 9.68 7.12
CA SER A 80 -4.21 10.94 6.36
C SER A 80 -3.52 12.13 7.05
N LYS A 81 -2.87 11.91 8.19
CA LYS A 81 -2.18 12.94 8.99
C LYS A 81 -0.66 12.79 8.97
N ILE A 82 -0.13 11.94 8.11
CA ILE A 82 1.31 11.73 7.93
C ILE A 82 1.72 12.47 6.65
N ALA A 83 1.78 13.80 6.72
CA ALA A 83 2.38 14.67 5.72
C ALA A 83 3.03 15.85 6.45
#